data_AF-A0A1H3BZP1-F1
#
_entry.id   AF-A0A1H3BZP1-F1
#
_cell.length_a   1.000
_cell.length_b   1.000
_cell.length_c   1.000
_cell.angle_alpha   90.00
_cell.angle_beta   90.00
_cell.angle_gamma   90.00
#
_symmetry.space_group_name_H-M   'P 1'
#
loop_
_entity.id
_entity.type
_entity.pdbx_description
1 polymer ?
#
loop_
_entity_poly.entity_id
_entity_poly.type
_entity_poly.pdbx_seq_one_letter_code
_entity_poly.pdbx_strand_id
1 'polypeptide(L)'
;MTGVFCLDFPRCAGVLCSVLLGLALTGCATAPPVVEQPPVSRPPGSAVAAPLLPTSRQPDAQPPSEQAADPFAAEDAGAGYGMLYFPSAGQSVQLVTDIALNRLYEDALPGYGLYTFVLLGAGFERASGAALTRHSELFRMIETYVATPSETPETSAAPSAEAHVFVIPIRAGRAPNAPLMDLVAVDLSNLMRRQLGELLRQRGQARVATQIERGAGPFLIAGLEPSLLPLTADAPRLVADLSTLGSEHVYSLVDAYDRDIPLELSGRPDSLAALRQRLLDLAAQLRPAPAKPAPRWIVLI
;
A
#
# COMPACT_ATOMS: atom_id res chain seq x y z
N MET A 1 -32.73 28.93 -33.74
CA MET A 1 -33.89 28.78 -32.83
C MET A 1 -33.66 27.50 -32.05
N THR A 2 -33.10 27.61 -30.85
CA THR A 2 -32.76 26.46 -30.02
C THR A 2 -33.07 26.88 -28.59
N GLY A 3 -34.15 26.31 -28.03
CA GLY A 3 -34.70 26.70 -26.74
C GLY A 3 -33.80 26.24 -25.59
N VAL A 4 -33.53 27.16 -24.67
CA VAL A 4 -32.89 26.89 -23.38
C VAL A 4 -33.99 26.48 -22.40
N PHE A 5 -33.95 25.24 -21.91
CA PHE A 5 -34.76 24.81 -20.77
C PHE A 5 -33.98 25.11 -19.48
N CYS A 6 -34.41 26.14 -18.75
CA CYS A 6 -34.06 26.32 -17.34
C CYS A 6 -35.02 25.48 -16.51
N LEU A 7 -34.52 24.41 -15.88
CA LEU A 7 -35.24 23.73 -14.81
C LEU A 7 -34.89 24.43 -13.49
N ASP A 8 -35.87 25.15 -12.96
CA ASP A 8 -35.89 25.66 -11.58
C ASP A 8 -35.91 24.48 -10.59
N PHE A 9 -34.87 24.36 -9.77
CA PHE A 9 -34.86 23.47 -8.61
C PHE A 9 -35.12 24.28 -7.33
N PRO A 10 -36.04 23.83 -6.45
CA PRO A 10 -36.36 24.55 -5.25
C PRO A 10 -35.21 24.50 -4.24
N ARG A 11 -35.05 25.62 -3.53
CA ARG A 11 -34.09 25.84 -2.44
C ARG A 11 -34.28 24.81 -1.32
N CYS A 12 -33.40 23.82 -1.23
CA CYS A 12 -33.16 23.07 -0.01
C CYS A 12 -32.04 23.75 0.79
N ALA A 13 -32.42 24.55 1.77
CA ALA A 13 -31.51 25.02 2.81
C ALA A 13 -31.26 23.88 3.80
N GLY A 14 -30.07 23.28 3.76
CA GLY A 14 -29.65 22.22 4.68
C GLY A 14 -28.22 21.78 4.39
N VAL A 15 -27.46 21.47 5.46
CA VAL A 15 -25.99 21.26 5.52
C VAL A 15 -25.53 19.96 4.82
N LEU A 16 -26.11 19.61 3.67
CA LEU A 16 -25.90 18.34 2.96
C LEU A 16 -25.50 18.50 1.48
N CYS A 17 -25.06 19.70 1.07
CA CYS A 17 -24.68 20.01 -0.31
C CYS A 17 -23.18 20.31 -0.44
N SER A 18 -22.31 19.31 -0.27
CA SER A 18 -20.86 19.43 -0.59
C SER A 18 -20.21 18.12 -1.04
N VAL A 19 -20.96 17.13 -1.51
CA VAL A 19 -20.39 15.86 -1.99
C VAL A 19 -21.15 15.42 -3.23
N LEU A 20 -20.84 16.05 -4.38
CA LEU A 20 -21.10 15.58 -5.75
C LEU A 20 -20.54 16.64 -6.70
N LEU A 21 -19.22 16.71 -6.82
CA LEU A 21 -18.57 17.44 -7.90
C LEU A 21 -17.24 16.75 -8.23
N GLY A 22 -17.13 16.24 -9.45
CA GLY A 22 -15.90 15.66 -9.98
C GLY A 22 -16.07 14.38 -10.79
N LEU A 23 -17.07 14.30 -11.67
CA LEU A 23 -17.09 13.34 -12.78
C LEU A 23 -18.15 13.80 -13.81
N ALA A 24 -17.72 14.62 -14.78
CA ALA A 24 -18.19 14.61 -16.16
C ALA A 24 -17.50 15.72 -16.98
N LEU A 25 -17.05 15.33 -18.18
CA LEU A 25 -16.69 16.13 -19.35
C LEU A 25 -15.25 16.66 -19.44
N THR A 26 -14.40 15.90 -20.14
CA THR A 26 -14.02 16.27 -21.51
C THR A 26 -13.61 15.04 -22.31
N GLY A 27 -14.39 14.74 -23.34
CA GLY A 27 -13.95 13.96 -24.48
C GLY A 27 -13.54 14.90 -25.61
N CYS A 28 -12.35 14.70 -26.17
CA CYS A 28 -12.12 14.82 -27.61
C CYS A 28 -10.88 13.99 -27.94
N ALA A 29 -11.09 13.01 -28.82
CA ALA A 29 -10.06 12.11 -29.29
C ALA A 29 -9.08 12.84 -30.21
N THR A 30 -7.80 12.74 -29.89
CA THR A 30 -6.69 12.83 -30.86
C THR A 30 -5.74 11.69 -30.54
N ALA A 31 -5.67 10.71 -31.44
CA ALA A 31 -4.75 9.59 -31.35
C ALA A 31 -3.29 10.11 -31.41
N PRO A 32 -2.40 9.70 -30.49
CA PRO A 32 -0.97 9.94 -30.66
C PRO A 32 -0.35 8.93 -31.64
N PRO A 33 0.72 9.30 -32.35
CA PRO A 33 1.42 8.40 -33.26
C PRO A 33 2.14 7.30 -32.48
N VAL A 34 2.06 6.08 -33.00
CA VAL A 34 2.86 4.93 -32.55
C VAL A 34 4.34 5.24 -32.80
N VAL A 35 5.10 5.43 -31.72
CA VAL A 35 6.57 5.44 -31.77
C VAL A 35 7.03 4.09 -31.27
N GLU A 36 7.49 3.26 -32.21
CA GLU A 36 8.14 1.98 -31.96
C GLU A 36 9.53 2.26 -31.36
N GLN A 37 9.71 1.96 -30.07
CA GLN A 37 11.03 2.04 -29.42
C GLN A 37 11.78 0.72 -29.59
N PRO A 38 13.05 0.73 -30.04
CA PRO A 38 13.87 -0.46 -30.11
C PRO A 38 14.29 -0.95 -28.71
N PRO A 39 14.57 -2.26 -28.54
CA PRO A 39 14.93 -2.83 -27.26
C PRO A 39 16.27 -2.29 -26.74
N VAL A 40 16.25 -1.70 -25.55
CA VAL A 40 17.46 -1.34 -24.80
C VAL A 40 18.08 -2.61 -24.22
N SER A 41 19.20 -3.04 -24.81
CA SER A 41 20.04 -4.10 -24.27
C SER A 41 20.70 -3.65 -22.97
N ARG A 42 20.37 -4.32 -21.85
CA ARG A 42 21.10 -4.20 -20.58
C ARG A 42 22.33 -5.13 -20.58
N PRO A 43 23.49 -4.68 -20.07
CA PRO A 43 24.65 -5.55 -19.89
C PRO A 43 24.46 -6.51 -18.70
N PRO A 44 25.06 -7.71 -18.74
CA PRO A 44 24.98 -8.68 -17.65
C PRO A 44 25.82 -8.22 -16.45
N GLY A 45 25.16 -8.00 -15.31
CA GLY A 45 25.81 -7.80 -14.01
C GLY A 45 26.30 -9.13 -13.45
N SER A 46 27.60 -9.20 -13.20
CA SER A 46 28.34 -10.34 -12.66
C SER A 46 27.78 -10.84 -11.33
N ALA A 47 27.29 -12.08 -11.30
CA ALA A 47 27.19 -12.86 -10.07
C ALA A 47 28.54 -13.55 -9.83
N VAL A 48 29.30 -13.08 -8.84
CA VAL A 48 30.50 -13.77 -8.36
C VAL A 48 30.08 -14.68 -7.22
N ALA A 49 30.03 -15.98 -7.50
CA ALA A 49 30.01 -17.03 -6.50
C ALA A 49 31.41 -17.16 -5.89
N ALA A 50 31.53 -17.00 -4.57
CA ALA A 50 32.74 -17.34 -3.83
C ALA A 50 32.57 -18.72 -3.16
N PRO A 51 33.54 -19.64 -3.32
CA PRO A 51 33.46 -20.97 -2.74
C PRO A 51 33.84 -21.00 -1.26
N LEU A 52 33.15 -21.87 -0.52
CA LEU A 52 33.42 -22.29 0.84
C LEU A 52 34.75 -23.06 0.93
N LEU A 53 35.58 -22.71 1.91
CA LEU A 53 36.64 -23.58 2.44
C LEU A 53 36.47 -23.71 3.96
N PRO A 54 36.67 -24.90 4.54
CA PRO A 54 36.58 -25.12 5.97
C PRO A 54 37.92 -24.82 6.62
N THR A 55 37.93 -24.14 7.77
CA THR A 55 39.10 -24.14 8.65
C THR A 55 38.64 -24.36 10.08
N SER A 56 38.90 -25.57 10.57
CA SER A 56 38.83 -25.91 11.99
C SER A 56 40.00 -25.25 12.74
N ARG A 57 39.72 -24.58 13.87
CA ARG A 57 40.62 -24.45 15.03
C ARG A 57 39.87 -23.91 16.24
N GLN A 58 39.64 -24.77 17.22
CA GLN A 58 39.59 -24.46 18.65
C GLN A 58 40.99 -24.79 19.23
N PRO A 59 41.36 -24.40 20.46
CA PRO A 59 40.67 -23.59 21.47
C PRO A 59 41.56 -22.47 22.06
N ASP A 60 40.98 -21.55 22.83
CA ASP A 60 41.42 -21.32 24.21
C ASP A 60 40.41 -20.48 25.00
N ALA A 61 40.24 -20.90 26.25
CA ALA A 61 39.30 -20.38 27.21
C ALA A 61 39.79 -19.07 27.82
N GLN A 62 38.92 -18.06 27.84
CA GLN A 62 39.10 -16.85 28.64
C GLN A 62 37.80 -16.57 29.41
N PRO A 63 37.85 -16.32 30.73
CA PRO A 63 36.66 -16.14 31.55
C PRO A 63 35.92 -14.84 31.18
N PRO A 64 34.58 -14.82 31.23
CA PRO A 64 33.79 -13.65 30.84
C PRO A 64 33.99 -12.54 31.87
N SER A 65 34.53 -11.42 31.39
CA SER A 65 34.33 -10.14 32.08
C SER A 65 32.88 -9.73 31.84
N GLU A 66 32.09 -9.60 32.90
CA GLU A 66 30.78 -8.97 32.90
C GLU A 66 30.92 -7.50 32.47
N GLN A 67 31.01 -7.27 31.16
CA GLN A 67 30.57 -6.02 30.57
C GLN A 67 29.07 -6.19 30.36
N ALA A 68 28.29 -5.53 31.22
CA ALA A 68 26.88 -5.30 31.00
C ALA A 68 26.73 -4.65 29.62
N ALA A 69 26.45 -5.49 28.62
CA ALA A 69 26.03 -5.04 27.32
C ALA A 69 24.70 -4.32 27.55
N ASP A 70 24.73 -3.00 27.37
CA ASP A 70 23.53 -2.19 27.33
C ASP A 70 22.61 -2.77 26.23
N PRO A 71 21.44 -3.33 26.55
CA PRO A 71 20.60 -4.02 25.57
C PRO A 71 20.00 -3.07 24.51
N PHE A 72 20.30 -1.78 24.60
CA PHE A 72 19.87 -0.74 23.65
C PHE A 72 20.99 -0.24 22.71
N ALA A 73 22.24 -0.70 22.85
CA ALA A 73 23.37 -0.19 22.05
C ALA A 73 23.61 -0.91 20.71
N ALA A 74 22.81 -1.92 20.37
CA ALA A 74 22.94 -2.70 19.12
C ALA A 74 21.92 -2.31 18.02
N GLU A 75 21.07 -1.30 18.22
CA GLU A 75 20.06 -0.90 17.22
C GLU A 75 20.57 0.10 16.16
N ASP A 76 21.79 0.65 16.29
CA ASP A 76 22.22 1.83 15.52
C ASP A 76 23.26 1.53 14.40
N ALA A 77 23.53 0.27 14.10
CA ALA A 77 24.48 -0.12 13.05
C ALA A 77 23.77 -0.76 11.84
N GLY A 78 23.00 0.05 11.11
CA GLY A 78 22.59 -0.28 9.73
C GLY A 78 21.23 -0.96 9.56
N ALA A 79 20.22 -0.57 10.35
CA ALA A 79 18.85 -0.96 10.07
C ALA A 79 18.40 -0.37 8.71
N GLY A 80 18.59 -1.14 7.64
CA GLY A 80 18.09 -0.80 6.31
C GLY A 80 16.56 -0.77 6.31
N TYR A 81 15.98 -0.11 5.31
CA TYR A 81 14.54 -0.16 5.06
C TYR A 81 14.24 -1.11 3.91
N GLY A 82 13.01 -1.61 3.89
CA GLY A 82 12.52 -2.39 2.77
C GLY A 82 11.01 -2.29 2.62
N MET A 83 10.53 -2.90 1.55
CA MET A 83 9.11 -3.13 1.30
C MET A 83 8.86 -4.63 1.25
N LEU A 84 7.92 -5.11 2.05
CA LEU A 84 7.38 -6.45 1.90
C LEU A 84 6.19 -6.42 0.94
N TYR A 85 6.19 -7.38 0.02
CA TYR A 85 5.14 -7.58 -0.98
C TYR A 85 4.39 -8.85 -0.62
N PHE A 86 3.10 -8.69 -0.35
CA PHE A 86 2.16 -9.77 -0.06
C PHE A 86 1.19 -9.89 -1.25
N PRO A 87 1.58 -10.65 -2.29
CA PRO A 87 0.72 -10.89 -3.44
C PRO A 87 -0.44 -11.84 -3.09
N SER A 88 -1.61 -11.57 -3.66
CA SER A 88 -2.73 -12.50 -3.69
C SER A 88 -2.41 -13.67 -4.66
N ALA A 89 -3.23 -14.71 -4.63
CA ALA A 89 -3.12 -15.88 -5.51
C ALA A 89 -1.88 -16.78 -5.31
N GLY A 90 -1.44 -16.98 -4.05
CA GLY A 90 -0.52 -18.07 -3.70
C GLY A 90 0.96 -17.85 -4.08
N GLN A 91 1.34 -16.62 -4.40
CA GLN A 91 2.74 -16.26 -4.62
C GLN A 91 3.49 -16.03 -3.31
N SER A 92 4.79 -16.34 -3.27
CA SER A 92 5.61 -16.14 -2.08
C SER A 92 5.81 -14.65 -1.77
N VAL A 93 5.82 -14.32 -0.47
CA VAL A 93 6.16 -12.97 0.01
C VAL A 93 7.55 -12.57 -0.46
N GLN A 94 7.68 -11.35 -0.99
CA GLN A 94 8.97 -10.82 -1.47
C GLN A 94 9.42 -9.63 -0.62
N LEU A 95 10.72 -9.54 -0.37
CA LEU A 95 11.35 -8.41 0.29
C LEU A 95 12.24 -7.66 -0.70
N VAL A 96 12.00 -6.36 -0.85
CA VAL A 96 12.88 -5.45 -1.61
C VAL A 96 13.50 -4.45 -0.64
N THR A 97 14.82 -4.29 -0.70
CA THR A 97 15.57 -3.31 0.08
C THR A 97 16.32 -2.36 -0.85
N ASP A 98 16.50 -1.11 -0.43
CA ASP A 98 17.30 -0.12 -1.15
C ASP A 98 17.87 0.89 -0.14
N ILE A 99 19.03 1.44 -0.48
CA ILE A 99 19.69 2.52 0.28
C ILE A 99 18.97 3.85 0.02
N ALA A 100 18.48 4.05 -1.21
CA ALA A 100 17.69 5.21 -1.60
C ALA A 100 16.22 5.00 -1.21
N LEU A 101 15.81 5.56 -0.08
CA LEU A 101 14.46 5.35 0.49
C LEU A 101 13.32 5.67 -0.48
N ASN A 102 13.51 6.63 -1.38
CA ASN A 102 12.49 7.00 -2.35
C ASN A 102 12.25 5.91 -3.41
N ARG A 103 13.29 5.20 -3.83
CA ARG A 103 13.17 4.10 -4.80
C ARG A 103 12.29 2.97 -4.29
N LEU A 104 12.24 2.75 -2.97
CA LEU A 104 11.39 1.72 -2.37
C LEU A 104 9.90 1.90 -2.70
N TYR A 105 9.42 3.12 -2.90
CA TYR A 105 8.01 3.41 -3.17
C TYR A 105 7.74 4.18 -4.46
N GLU A 106 8.75 4.71 -5.12
CA GLU A 106 8.66 5.30 -6.46
C GLU A 106 8.92 4.28 -7.57
N ASP A 107 9.76 3.27 -7.29
CA ASP A 107 10.20 2.22 -8.22
C ASP A 107 9.94 0.83 -7.62
N ALA A 108 8.69 0.56 -7.19
CA ALA A 108 8.32 -0.73 -6.61
C ALA A 108 8.47 -1.88 -7.63
N LEU A 109 8.46 -3.14 -7.15
CA LEU A 109 8.62 -4.31 -8.00
C LEU A 109 7.48 -4.40 -9.05
N PRO A 110 7.76 -4.30 -10.37
CA PRO A 110 6.73 -4.33 -11.40
C PRO A 110 6.17 -5.74 -11.62
N GLY A 111 4.98 -5.82 -12.24
CA GLY A 111 4.38 -7.05 -12.75
C GLY A 111 3.10 -7.51 -12.03
N TYR A 112 2.64 -6.80 -11.00
CA TYR A 112 1.33 -7.03 -10.38
C TYR A 112 0.22 -6.21 -11.06
N GLY A 113 -1.03 -6.66 -10.94
CA GLY A 113 -2.19 -5.97 -11.54
C GLY A 113 -2.67 -4.75 -10.76
N LEU A 114 -2.62 -4.83 -9.43
CA LEU A 114 -2.98 -3.74 -8.52
C LEU A 114 -2.01 -3.72 -7.33
N TYR A 115 -1.46 -2.54 -7.06
CA TYR A 115 -0.57 -2.26 -5.94
C TYR A 115 -1.33 -1.52 -4.86
N THR A 116 -1.41 -2.07 -3.65
CA THR A 116 -1.95 -1.38 -2.47
C THR A 116 -0.86 -1.12 -1.45
N PHE A 117 -0.41 0.13 -1.37
CA PHE A 117 0.52 0.57 -0.34
C PHE A 117 -0.23 0.74 0.99
N VAL A 118 0.28 0.12 2.05
CA VAL A 118 -0.28 0.22 3.40
C VAL A 118 0.53 1.25 4.19
N LEU A 119 -0.10 2.37 4.53
CA LEU A 119 0.53 3.45 5.29
C LEU A 119 -0.04 3.52 6.71
N LEU A 120 0.84 3.64 7.69
CA LEU A 120 0.49 3.82 9.10
C LEU A 120 -0.08 5.21 9.35
N GLY A 121 -0.99 5.32 10.31
CA GLY A 121 -1.55 6.62 10.70
C GLY A 121 -0.60 7.53 11.47
N ALA A 122 -1.02 8.79 11.64
CA ALA A 122 -0.32 9.73 12.49
C ALA A 122 -0.35 9.29 13.95
N GLY A 123 0.80 9.34 14.62
CA GLY A 123 0.91 8.95 16.02
C GLY A 123 0.80 7.44 16.27
N PHE A 124 0.99 6.60 15.25
CA PHE A 124 0.93 5.14 15.36
C PHE A 124 1.76 4.57 16.52
N GLU A 125 2.98 5.08 16.77
CA GLU A 125 3.83 4.62 17.88
C GLU A 125 3.20 4.83 19.27
N ARG A 126 2.26 5.77 19.38
CA ARG A 126 1.51 6.06 20.61
C ARG A 126 0.07 5.58 20.52
N ALA A 127 -0.28 4.83 19.46
CA ALA A 127 -1.62 4.30 19.30
C ALA A 127 -1.92 3.31 20.42
N SER A 128 -3.15 3.38 20.92
CA SER A 128 -3.64 2.47 21.95
C SER A 128 -5.12 2.16 21.70
N GLY A 129 -5.64 1.16 22.42
CA GLY A 129 -7.03 0.71 22.29
C GLY A 129 -7.40 0.35 20.85
N ALA A 130 -8.57 0.81 20.39
CA ALA A 130 -9.13 0.45 19.10
C ALA A 130 -8.23 0.77 17.88
N ALA A 131 -7.44 1.84 17.95
CA ALA A 131 -6.54 2.21 16.85
C ALA A 131 -5.40 1.19 16.72
N LEU A 132 -4.79 0.79 17.84
CA LEU A 132 -3.74 -0.22 17.85
C LEU A 132 -4.30 -1.58 17.39
N THR A 133 -5.43 -2.01 17.96
CA THR A 133 -6.10 -3.27 17.59
C THR A 133 -6.39 -3.33 16.10
N ARG A 134 -6.85 -2.24 15.49
CA ARG A 134 -7.10 -2.20 14.04
C ARG A 134 -5.84 -2.42 13.22
N HIS A 135 -4.73 -1.77 13.56
CA HIS A 135 -3.48 -1.96 12.84
C HIS A 135 -2.95 -3.38 13.03
N SER A 136 -2.95 -3.88 14.26
CA SER A 136 -2.53 -5.25 14.57
C SER A 136 -3.36 -6.28 13.81
N GLU A 137 -4.68 -6.11 13.76
CA GLU A 137 -5.54 -7.00 12.98
C GLU A 137 -5.32 -6.89 11.47
N LEU A 138 -5.09 -5.68 10.93
CA LEU A 138 -4.79 -5.53 9.51
C LEU A 138 -3.51 -6.30 9.15
N PHE A 139 -2.43 -6.10 9.90
CA PHE A 139 -1.17 -6.79 9.63
C PHE A 139 -1.28 -8.28 9.86
N ARG A 140 -1.96 -8.73 10.92
CA ARG A 140 -2.22 -10.15 11.15
C ARG A 140 -2.99 -10.77 9.99
N MET A 141 -4.02 -10.10 9.46
CA MET A 141 -4.77 -10.63 8.30
C MET A 141 -3.91 -10.69 7.06
N ILE A 142 -3.13 -9.66 6.74
CA ILE A 142 -2.23 -9.71 5.57
C ILE A 142 -1.20 -10.84 5.72
N GLU A 143 -0.61 -10.98 6.90
CA GLU A 143 0.40 -12.01 7.18
C GLU A 143 -0.17 -13.44 7.17
N THR A 144 -1.40 -13.66 7.64
CA THR A 144 -1.95 -15.02 7.81
C THR A 144 -2.95 -15.45 6.74
N TYR A 145 -3.58 -14.49 6.04
CA TYR A 145 -4.62 -14.76 5.06
C TYR A 145 -4.12 -14.58 3.63
N VAL A 146 -3.34 -13.52 3.36
CA VAL A 146 -2.84 -13.23 2.00
C VAL A 146 -1.59 -14.06 1.70
N ALA A 147 -0.67 -14.19 2.66
CA ALA A 147 0.49 -15.07 2.51
C ALA A 147 0.09 -16.55 2.70
N THR A 148 -0.63 -17.12 1.73
CA THR A 148 -0.81 -18.58 1.69
C THR A 148 0.51 -19.21 1.25
N PRO A 149 1.12 -20.10 2.05
CA PRO A 149 2.32 -20.81 1.62
C PRO A 149 1.95 -21.70 0.42
N SER A 150 2.60 -21.47 -0.73
CA SER A 150 2.50 -22.42 -1.83
C SER A 150 3.11 -23.75 -1.37
N GLU A 151 2.31 -24.81 -1.40
CA GLU A 151 2.74 -26.18 -1.04
C GLU A 151 3.77 -26.75 -2.02
N THR A 152 3.97 -26.09 -3.17
CA THR A 152 4.98 -26.46 -4.14
C THR A 152 6.21 -25.55 -4.00
N PRO A 153 7.40 -26.10 -3.70
CA PRO A 153 8.65 -25.34 -3.60
C PRO A 153 9.19 -24.90 -4.97
N GLU A 154 8.31 -24.64 -5.93
CA GLU A 154 8.70 -24.19 -7.26
C GLU A 154 9.08 -22.70 -7.22
N THR A 155 10.38 -22.47 -7.42
CA THR A 155 11.02 -21.26 -7.98
C THR A 155 10.16 -20.01 -7.96
N SER A 156 10.39 -19.12 -6.98
CA SER A 156 10.07 -17.69 -6.98
C SER A 156 9.19 -17.27 -8.16
N ALA A 157 7.89 -17.57 -8.09
CA ALA A 157 6.98 -17.29 -9.19
C ALA A 157 7.05 -15.78 -9.47
N ALA A 158 7.33 -15.43 -10.73
CA ALA A 158 7.40 -14.03 -11.14
C ALA A 158 6.09 -13.30 -10.77
N PRO A 159 6.13 -11.99 -10.47
CA PRO A 159 4.92 -11.20 -10.23
C PRO A 159 3.84 -11.47 -11.29
N SER A 160 2.61 -11.77 -10.87
CA SER A 160 1.49 -12.04 -11.76
C SER A 160 0.62 -10.80 -11.93
N ALA A 161 0.29 -10.48 -13.18
CA ALA A 161 -0.59 -9.35 -13.49
C ALA A 161 -2.03 -9.58 -12.97
N GLU A 162 -2.45 -10.82 -12.74
CA GLU A 162 -3.78 -11.11 -12.16
C GLU A 162 -3.81 -10.86 -10.64
N ALA A 163 -2.64 -10.83 -10.00
CA ALA A 163 -2.53 -10.69 -8.56
C ALA A 163 -2.66 -9.23 -8.11
N HIS A 164 -3.38 -9.06 -6.99
CA HIS A 164 -3.33 -7.88 -6.14
C HIS A 164 -2.12 -8.00 -5.20
N VAL A 165 -1.45 -6.92 -4.85
CA VAL A 165 -0.34 -6.96 -3.90
C VAL A 165 -0.49 -5.91 -2.82
N PHE A 166 -0.36 -6.31 -1.56
CA PHE A 166 -0.13 -5.39 -0.46
C PHE A 166 1.35 -5.09 -0.31
N VAL A 167 1.69 -3.81 -0.26
CA VAL A 167 3.08 -3.33 -0.17
C VAL A 167 3.26 -2.59 1.15
N ILE A 168 4.14 -3.11 2.02
CA ILE A 168 4.23 -2.68 3.42
C ILE A 168 5.67 -2.24 3.73
N PRO A 169 5.87 -0.99 4.20
CA PRO A 169 7.20 -0.52 4.58
C PRO A 169 7.67 -1.18 5.88
N ILE A 170 8.88 -1.72 5.88
CA ILE A 170 9.48 -2.41 7.03
C ILE A 170 10.92 -1.96 7.31
N ARG A 171 11.41 -2.30 8.51
CA ARG A 171 12.82 -2.24 8.89
C ARG A 171 13.51 -3.56 8.54
N ALA A 172 14.34 -3.55 7.50
CA ALA A 172 14.99 -4.74 6.93
C ALA A 172 16.12 -5.34 7.80
N GLY A 173 16.43 -4.76 8.96
CA GLY A 173 17.42 -5.27 9.92
C GLY A 173 16.83 -6.06 11.10
N ARG A 174 15.51 -6.25 11.16
CA ARG A 174 14.84 -6.99 12.24
C ARG A 174 14.75 -8.49 11.97
N ALA A 175 14.51 -9.27 13.03
CA ALA A 175 14.45 -10.73 12.94
C ALA A 175 13.38 -11.15 11.91
N PRO A 176 13.72 -12.04 10.96
CA PRO A 176 12.84 -12.39 9.84
C PRO A 176 11.55 -13.11 10.25
N ASN A 177 11.49 -13.64 11.48
CA ASN A 177 10.33 -14.35 12.02
C ASN A 177 9.51 -13.49 13.00
N ALA A 178 9.82 -12.20 13.15
CA ALA A 178 9.02 -11.33 13.98
C ALA A 178 7.67 -11.07 13.30
N PRO A 179 6.56 -10.93 14.07
CA PRO A 179 5.27 -10.56 13.52
C PRO A 179 5.38 -9.29 12.69
N LEU A 180 4.62 -9.20 11.59
CA LEU A 180 4.65 -8.05 10.69
C LEU A 180 4.47 -6.71 11.41
N MET A 181 3.63 -6.66 12.46
CA MET A 181 3.43 -5.48 13.31
C MET A 181 4.72 -4.95 13.95
N ASP A 182 5.68 -5.83 14.26
CA ASP A 182 6.96 -5.47 14.86
C ASP A 182 8.02 -5.10 13.81
N LEU A 183 7.75 -5.38 12.54
CA LEU A 183 8.65 -5.09 11.41
C LEU A 183 8.36 -3.73 10.76
N VAL A 184 7.14 -3.19 10.89
CA VAL A 184 6.73 -1.98 10.16
C VAL A 184 7.64 -0.77 10.43
N ALA A 185 8.01 -0.06 9.37
CA ALA A 185 8.84 1.14 9.43
C ALA A 185 7.96 2.39 9.52
N VAL A 186 7.71 2.86 10.76
CA VAL A 186 6.85 4.02 11.02
C VAL A 186 7.36 5.30 10.38
N ASP A 187 8.66 5.52 10.47
CA ASP A 187 9.40 6.62 9.88
C ASP A 187 9.36 6.64 8.36
N LEU A 188 9.55 5.48 7.70
CA LEU A 188 9.38 5.38 6.25
C LEU A 188 7.92 5.64 5.84
N SER A 189 6.96 5.07 6.57
CA SER A 189 5.54 5.31 6.32
C SER A 189 5.15 6.80 6.50
N ASN A 190 5.73 7.48 7.48
CA ASN A 190 5.56 8.92 7.69
C ASN A 190 6.13 9.74 6.52
N LEU A 191 7.31 9.37 5.99
CA LEU A 191 7.89 10.00 4.80
C LEU A 191 6.95 9.87 3.60
N MET A 192 6.52 8.63 3.29
CA MET A 192 5.60 8.31 2.21
C MET A 192 4.29 9.11 2.30
N ARG A 193 3.69 9.22 3.49
CA ARG A 193 2.46 10.01 3.71
C ARG A 193 2.66 11.49 3.46
N ARG A 194 3.80 12.07 3.88
CA ARG A 194 4.08 13.50 3.64
C ARG A 194 4.20 13.80 2.15
N GLN A 195 4.95 13.00 1.40
CA GLN A 195 5.09 13.21 -0.04
C GLN A 195 3.78 13.01 -0.78
N LEU A 196 3.00 11.99 -0.41
CA LEU A 196 1.66 11.81 -0.96
C LEU A 196 0.76 13.00 -0.64
N GLY A 197 0.83 13.54 0.59
CA GLY A 197 0.11 14.74 1.00
C GLY A 197 0.52 15.98 0.20
N GLU A 198 1.81 16.18 -0.05
CA GLU A 198 2.33 17.25 -0.91
C GLU A 198 1.80 17.15 -2.34
N LEU A 199 1.89 15.96 -2.94
CA LEU A 199 1.34 15.69 -4.27
C LEU A 199 -0.17 15.97 -4.33
N LEU A 200 -0.93 15.52 -3.34
CA LEU A 200 -2.37 15.75 -3.25
C LEU A 200 -2.69 17.25 -3.17
N ARG A 201 -1.92 18.05 -2.42
CA ARG A 201 -2.10 19.51 -2.39
C ARG A 201 -1.83 20.14 -3.75
N GLN A 202 -0.77 19.73 -4.43
CA GLN A 202 -0.45 20.22 -5.77
C GLN A 202 -1.59 19.94 -6.76
N ARG A 203 -2.32 18.83 -6.57
CA ARG A 203 -3.52 18.46 -7.34
C ARG A 203 -4.83 19.09 -6.83
N GLY A 204 -4.76 20.04 -5.89
CA GLY A 204 -5.95 20.69 -5.32
C GLY A 204 -6.74 19.86 -4.30
N GLN A 205 -6.25 18.68 -3.93
CA GLN A 205 -6.90 17.75 -2.99
C GLN A 205 -6.47 18.01 -1.53
N ALA A 206 -6.46 19.29 -1.12
CA ALA A 206 -5.92 19.70 0.19
C ALA A 206 -6.60 19.03 1.40
N ARG A 207 -7.89 18.70 1.29
CA ARG A 207 -8.65 17.99 2.33
C ARG A 207 -8.15 16.56 2.50
N VAL A 208 -7.97 15.83 1.39
CA VAL A 208 -7.45 14.45 1.40
C VAL A 208 -6.00 14.43 1.88
N ALA A 209 -5.18 15.39 1.43
CA ALA A 209 -3.81 15.55 1.92
C ALA A 209 -3.75 15.70 3.45
N THR A 210 -4.54 16.61 4.01
CA THR A 210 -4.62 16.84 5.46
C THR A 210 -5.04 15.59 6.21
N GLN A 211 -5.97 14.83 5.63
CA GLN A 211 -6.46 13.60 6.20
C GLN A 211 -5.40 12.50 6.23
N ILE A 212 -4.66 12.28 5.14
CA ILE A 212 -3.58 11.30 5.10
C ILE A 212 -2.48 11.65 6.12
N GLU A 213 -2.10 12.92 6.21
CA GLU A 213 -1.02 13.34 7.09
C GLU A 213 -1.39 13.29 8.58
N ARG A 214 -2.62 13.65 8.93
CA ARG A 214 -3.05 13.83 10.34
C ARG A 214 -3.99 12.75 10.85
N GLY A 215 -4.59 11.96 9.96
CA GLY A 215 -5.54 10.93 10.33
C GLY A 215 -4.87 9.75 11.03
N ALA A 216 -5.66 9.05 11.85
CA ALA A 216 -5.19 7.94 12.68
C ALA A 216 -4.92 6.64 11.88
N GLY A 217 -5.39 6.56 10.63
CA GLY A 217 -5.16 5.43 9.74
C GLY A 217 -5.61 4.06 10.30
N PRO A 218 -5.10 2.96 9.73
CA PRO A 218 -4.17 2.91 8.60
C PRO A 218 -4.81 3.39 7.29
N PHE A 219 -3.99 3.73 6.30
CA PHE A 219 -4.40 4.16 4.96
C PHE A 219 -3.98 3.13 3.92
N LEU A 220 -4.88 2.81 3.00
CA LEU A 220 -4.62 1.95 1.84
C LEU A 220 -4.66 2.81 0.58
N ILE A 221 -3.55 2.83 -0.15
CA ILE A 221 -3.39 3.58 -1.40
C ILE A 221 -3.22 2.59 -2.54
N ALA A 222 -4.30 2.36 -3.29
CA ALA A 222 -4.31 1.41 -4.40
C ALA A 222 -4.09 2.11 -5.76
N GLY A 223 -3.30 1.49 -6.63
CA GLY A 223 -3.01 1.97 -7.98
C GLY A 223 -2.59 0.83 -8.91
N LEU A 224 -2.49 1.14 -10.21
CA LEU A 224 -2.05 0.17 -11.23
C LEU A 224 -0.54 0.18 -11.45
N GLU A 225 0.10 1.31 -11.15
CA GLU A 225 1.54 1.47 -11.33
C GLU A 225 2.27 0.99 -10.07
N PRO A 226 3.50 0.48 -10.22
CA PRO A 226 4.38 0.11 -9.11
C PRO A 226 4.99 1.37 -8.45
N SER A 227 4.17 2.37 -8.15
CA SER A 227 4.61 3.59 -7.49
C SER A 227 3.48 4.17 -6.63
N LEU A 228 3.81 4.52 -5.40
CA LEU A 228 2.92 5.27 -4.52
C LEU A 228 2.59 6.64 -5.13
N LEU A 229 3.61 7.30 -5.67
CA LEU A 229 3.50 8.61 -6.29
C LEU A 229 3.29 8.42 -7.80
N PRO A 230 2.09 8.63 -8.34
CA PRO A 230 1.80 8.41 -9.75
C PRO A 230 2.79 9.10 -10.68
N LEU A 231 3.31 8.32 -11.63
CA LEU A 231 4.32 8.79 -12.59
C LEU A 231 3.72 9.82 -13.56
N THR A 232 2.41 9.73 -13.79
CA THR A 232 1.65 10.64 -14.64
C THR A 232 0.57 11.37 -13.84
N ALA A 233 0.17 12.55 -14.31
CA ALA A 233 -0.88 13.34 -13.66
C ALA A 233 -2.22 12.59 -13.61
N ASP A 234 -2.49 11.78 -14.63
CA ASP A 234 -3.79 11.13 -14.86
C ASP A 234 -3.85 9.68 -14.36
N ALA A 235 -2.77 9.15 -13.76
CA ALA A 235 -2.78 7.78 -13.25
C ALA A 235 -3.68 7.69 -12.01
N PRO A 236 -4.78 6.91 -12.07
CA PRO A 236 -5.76 6.92 -11.02
C PRO A 236 -5.21 6.28 -9.75
N ARG A 237 -5.60 6.82 -8.59
CA ARG A 237 -5.32 6.21 -7.28
C ARG A 237 -6.58 6.16 -6.43
N LEU A 238 -6.73 5.07 -5.69
CA LEU A 238 -7.80 4.86 -4.74
C LEU A 238 -7.25 5.03 -3.33
N VAL A 239 -7.83 5.96 -2.57
CA VAL A 239 -7.46 6.19 -1.17
C VAL A 239 -8.57 5.69 -0.25
N ALA A 240 -8.26 4.72 0.60
CA ALA A 240 -9.13 4.27 1.69
C ALA A 240 -8.46 4.57 3.04
N ASP A 241 -9.15 5.26 3.93
CA ASP A 241 -8.71 5.53 5.30
C ASP A 241 -9.56 4.67 6.24
N LEU A 242 -8.88 3.84 7.04
CA LEU A 242 -9.51 2.86 7.90
C LEU A 242 -9.68 3.37 9.33
N SER A 243 -9.42 4.65 9.61
CA SER A 243 -9.42 5.26 10.96
C SER A 243 -10.72 5.10 11.73
N THR A 244 -11.85 4.89 11.03
CA THR A 244 -13.16 4.65 11.66
C THR A 244 -13.66 3.21 11.48
N LEU A 245 -12.91 2.33 10.83
CA LEU A 245 -13.28 0.94 10.64
C LEU A 245 -13.11 0.18 11.97
N GLY A 246 -14.12 -0.61 12.36
CA GLY A 246 -13.98 -1.54 13.49
C GLY A 246 -12.99 -2.66 13.14
N SER A 247 -12.21 -3.15 14.10
CA SER A 247 -11.27 -4.26 13.87
C SER A 247 -12.00 -5.53 13.42
N GLU A 248 -13.24 -5.72 13.85
CA GLU A 248 -14.14 -6.81 13.45
C GLU A 248 -14.48 -6.83 11.94
N HIS A 249 -14.24 -5.73 11.22
CA HIS A 249 -14.53 -5.61 9.79
C HIS A 249 -13.27 -5.68 8.92
N VAL A 250 -12.08 -5.79 9.52
CA VAL A 250 -10.81 -5.85 8.80
C VAL A 250 -10.73 -7.10 7.92
N TYR A 251 -11.29 -8.23 8.36
CA TYR A 251 -11.34 -9.44 7.54
C TYR A 251 -12.07 -9.22 6.21
N SER A 252 -13.30 -8.69 6.26
CA SER A 252 -14.10 -8.41 5.07
C SER A 252 -13.45 -7.37 4.16
N LEU A 253 -12.68 -6.44 4.74
CA LEU A 253 -11.88 -5.51 3.95
C LEU A 253 -10.76 -6.23 3.19
N VAL A 254 -9.95 -7.05 3.88
CA VAL A 254 -8.86 -7.80 3.25
C VAL A 254 -9.41 -8.75 2.19
N ASP A 255 -10.50 -9.47 2.47
CA ASP A 255 -11.22 -10.29 1.47
C ASP A 255 -11.62 -9.46 0.24
N ALA A 256 -12.12 -8.24 0.42
CA ALA A 256 -12.50 -7.40 -0.72
C ALA A 256 -11.30 -7.03 -1.62
N TYR A 257 -10.09 -6.90 -1.07
CA TYR A 257 -8.86 -6.65 -1.83
C TYR A 257 -8.27 -7.93 -2.43
N ASP A 258 -8.27 -9.02 -1.68
CA ASP A 258 -7.59 -10.28 -2.02
C ASP A 258 -8.25 -11.04 -3.18
N ARG A 259 -9.54 -10.81 -3.47
CA ARG A 259 -10.20 -11.44 -4.62
C ARG A 259 -9.51 -11.06 -5.93
N ASP A 260 -9.26 -12.09 -6.72
CA ASP A 260 -8.64 -12.04 -8.04
C ASP A 260 -9.24 -10.95 -8.94
N ILE A 261 -8.36 -10.34 -9.72
CA ILE A 261 -8.74 -9.40 -10.77
C ILE A 261 -8.97 -10.25 -12.03
N PRO A 262 -10.18 -10.21 -12.63
CA PRO A 262 -10.39 -10.86 -13.91
C PRO A 262 -9.33 -10.43 -14.93
N LEU A 263 -8.76 -11.38 -15.67
CA LEU A 263 -7.64 -11.13 -16.57
C LEU A 263 -7.95 -10.01 -17.58
N GLU A 264 -9.21 -9.86 -18.00
CA GLU A 264 -9.66 -8.83 -18.93
C GLU A 264 -9.58 -7.40 -18.36
N LEU A 265 -9.51 -7.28 -17.03
CA LEU A 265 -9.43 -6.03 -16.27
C LEU A 265 -8.03 -5.77 -15.71
N SER A 266 -7.16 -6.78 -15.67
CA SER A 266 -5.80 -6.67 -15.13
C SER A 266 -5.02 -5.53 -15.81
N GLY A 267 -4.35 -4.71 -14.99
CA GLY A 267 -3.57 -3.56 -15.45
C GLY A 267 -4.40 -2.41 -16.03
N ARG A 268 -5.74 -2.49 -16.00
CA ARG A 268 -6.64 -1.46 -16.54
C ARG A 268 -7.31 -0.65 -15.43
N PRO A 269 -7.67 0.64 -15.68
CA PRO A 269 -8.43 1.47 -14.74
C PRO A 269 -9.72 0.82 -14.23
N ASP A 270 -10.32 -0.04 -15.04
CA ASP A 270 -11.54 -0.79 -14.72
C ASP A 270 -11.35 -1.71 -13.49
N SER A 271 -10.16 -2.27 -13.26
CA SER A 271 -9.86 -3.08 -12.06
C SER A 271 -9.90 -2.25 -10.78
N LEU A 272 -9.38 -1.02 -10.81
CA LEU A 272 -9.42 -0.09 -9.69
C LEU A 272 -10.86 0.37 -9.43
N ALA A 273 -11.65 0.58 -10.49
CA ALA A 273 -13.08 0.89 -10.38
C ALA A 273 -13.88 -0.28 -9.76
N ALA A 274 -13.58 -1.52 -10.14
CA ALA A 274 -14.18 -2.71 -9.55
C ALA A 274 -13.82 -2.87 -8.06
N LEU A 275 -12.56 -2.63 -7.69
CA LEU A 275 -12.15 -2.57 -6.27
C LEU A 275 -12.90 -1.47 -5.52
N ARG A 276 -12.99 -0.26 -6.09
CA ARG A 276 -13.77 0.84 -5.50
C ARG A 276 -15.23 0.44 -5.26
N GLN A 277 -15.88 -0.22 -6.21
CA GLN A 277 -17.27 -0.66 -6.05
C GLN A 277 -17.40 -1.68 -4.92
N ARG A 278 -16.52 -2.70 -4.86
CA ARG A 278 -16.49 -3.68 -3.76
C ARG A 278 -16.38 -3.00 -2.39
N LEU A 279 -15.51 -2.01 -2.26
CA LEU A 279 -15.31 -1.28 -1.01
C LEU A 279 -16.51 -0.40 -0.64
N LEU A 280 -17.19 0.19 -1.64
CA LEU A 280 -18.44 0.93 -1.41
C LEU A 280 -19.57 0.01 -0.94
N ASP A 281 -19.71 -1.17 -1.56
CA ASP A 281 -20.70 -2.17 -1.17
C ASP A 281 -20.45 -2.68 0.24
N LEU A 282 -19.17 -2.96 0.58
CA LEU A 282 -18.77 -3.28 1.94
C LEU A 282 -19.16 -2.15 2.90
N ALA A 283 -18.80 -0.90 2.60
CA ALA A 283 -19.13 0.24 3.46
C ALA A 283 -20.64 0.41 3.68
N ALA A 284 -21.47 0.06 2.68
CA ALA A 284 -22.92 0.06 2.81
C ALA A 284 -23.43 -1.05 3.75
N GLN A 285 -22.85 -2.24 3.70
CA GLN A 285 -23.16 -3.37 4.59
C GLN A 285 -22.74 -3.09 6.03
N LEU A 286 -21.63 -2.39 6.22
CA LEU A 286 -21.10 -2.03 7.54
C LEU A 286 -21.85 -0.88 8.21
N ARG A 287 -22.82 -0.25 7.53
CA ARG A 287 -23.58 0.87 8.10
C ARG A 287 -24.52 0.34 9.19
N PRO A 288 -24.31 0.68 10.47
CA PRO A 288 -25.29 0.37 11.50
C PRO A 288 -26.56 1.21 11.28
N ALA A 289 -27.70 0.70 11.76
CA ALA A 289 -28.93 1.47 11.92
C ALA A 289 -28.65 2.83 12.64
N PRO A 290 -29.48 3.88 12.46
CA PRO A 290 -29.08 5.27 12.17
C PRO A 290 -28.32 6.10 13.24
N ALA A 291 -27.48 5.54 14.12
CA ALA A 291 -26.85 6.25 15.22
C ALA A 291 -25.34 6.56 15.08
N LYS A 292 -24.61 5.99 14.10
CA LYS A 292 -23.18 6.27 13.90
C LYS A 292 -22.88 6.85 12.51
N PRO A 293 -22.01 7.88 12.41
CA PRO A 293 -21.55 8.37 11.11
C PRO A 293 -20.81 7.25 10.37
N ALA A 294 -21.17 7.08 9.10
CA ALA A 294 -20.63 6.02 8.25
C ALA A 294 -19.12 6.16 8.03
N PRO A 295 -18.41 5.05 7.74
CA PRO A 295 -17.09 5.11 7.13
C PRO A 295 -17.15 6.01 5.88
N ARG A 296 -16.24 6.98 5.83
CA ARG A 296 -16.27 8.17 5.00
C ARG A 296 -15.18 8.16 3.93
N TRP A 297 -15.09 7.10 3.13
CA TRP A 297 -13.81 6.71 2.54
C TRP A 297 -14.00 6.18 1.14
N ILE A 298 -12.99 6.38 0.27
CA ILE A 298 -12.92 6.07 -1.18
C ILE A 298 -12.98 7.35 -2.03
N VAL A 299 -11.80 7.95 -2.23
CA VAL A 299 -11.57 8.95 -3.27
C VAL A 299 -10.78 8.29 -4.39
N LEU A 300 -11.30 8.41 -5.61
CA LEU A 300 -10.54 8.10 -6.82
C LEU A 300 -9.96 9.44 -7.29
N ILE A 301 -8.65 9.59 -7.22
CA ILE A 301 -7.90 10.77 -7.68
C ILE A 301 -7.24 10.49 -9.02
#